data_AF-A0A7X9DDB1-F1
#
_entry.id   AF-A0A7X9DDB1-F1
#
_cell.length_a   1.000
_cell.length_b   1.000
_cell.length_c   1.000
_cell.angle_alpha   90.00
_cell.angle_beta   90.00
_cell.angle_gamma   90.00
#
_symmetry.space_group_name_H-M   'P 1'
#
loop_
_entity.id
_entity.type
_entity.pdbx_description
1 polymer ?
#
loop_
_entity_poly.entity_id
_entity_poly.type
_entity_poly.pdbx_seq_one_letter_code
_entity_poly.pdbx_strand_id
1 'polypeptide(L)' 'TIQEEFLERNDKIYYDENKFNQRLNNWLNWYNFKRPHTSLNYQTPVNFLLNFIKNSKQDFPISM' A
#
# COMPACT_ATOMS: atom_id res chain seq x y z
N THR A 1 -3.61 4.27 -11.02
CA THR A 1 -2.72 3.18 -10.56
C THR A 1 -1.47 3.77 -9.91
N ILE A 2 -0.60 2.98 -9.25
CA ILE A 2 0.69 3.50 -8.73
C ILE A 2 1.51 4.17 -9.84
N GLN A 3 1.48 3.59 -11.04
CA GLN A 3 2.17 4.11 -12.22
C GLN A 3 1.70 5.52 -12.58
N GLU A 4 0.39 5.74 -12.72
CA GLU A 4 -0.18 7.05 -13.07
C GLU A 4 -0.07 8.09 -11.94
N GLU A 5 -0.19 7.66 -10.68
CA GLU A 5 -0.22 8.59 -9.54
C GLU A 5 1.17 8.99 -9.03
N PHE A 6 2.18 8.14 -9.20
CA PHE A 6 3.53 8.41 -8.71
C PHE A 6 4.58 8.45 -9.82
N LEU A 7 4.69 7.40 -10.66
CA LEU A 7 5.78 7.29 -11.64
C LEU A 7 5.70 8.37 -12.71
N GLU A 8 4.53 8.55 -13.32
CA GLU A 8 4.31 9.54 -14.39
C GLU A 8 4.42 11.01 -13.90
N ARG A 9 4.40 11.23 -12.57
CA ARG A 9 4.47 12.55 -11.94
C ARG A 9 5.83 12.84 -11.29
N ASN A 10 6.78 11.91 -11.35
CA ASN A 10 8.11 12.05 -10.76
C ASN A 10 9.21 11.88 -11.82
N ASP A 11 9.53 13.00 -12.43
CA ASP A 11 10.63 13.22 -13.37
C ASP A 11 12.02 12.83 -12.84
N LYS A 12 12.22 12.81 -11.51
CA LYS A 12 13.50 12.47 -10.88
C LYS A 12 14.04 11.08 -11.19
N ILE A 13 13.19 10.18 -11.66
CA ILE A 13 13.62 8.87 -12.14
C ILE A 13 14.75 8.97 -13.17
N TYR A 14 14.80 10.06 -13.95
CA TYR A 14 15.75 10.20 -15.05
C TYR A 14 17.11 10.82 -14.66
N TYR A 15 17.25 11.41 -13.47
CA TYR A 15 18.45 12.19 -13.13
C TYR A 15 18.88 12.16 -11.65
N ASP A 16 18.05 11.65 -10.74
CA ASP A 16 18.41 11.54 -9.31
C ASP A 16 17.67 10.35 -8.68
N GLU A 17 18.23 9.15 -8.89
CA GLU A 17 17.67 7.88 -8.41
C GLU A 17 17.52 7.86 -6.89
N ASN A 18 18.49 8.39 -6.15
CA ASN A 18 18.45 8.44 -4.68
C ASN A 18 17.24 9.24 -4.20
N LYS A 19 17.01 10.42 -4.78
CA LYS A 19 15.89 11.28 -4.42
C LYS A 19 14.56 10.75 -4.93
N PHE A 20 14.55 10.05 -6.06
CA PHE A 20 13.40 9.29 -6.53
C PHE A 20 13.01 8.20 -5.52
N ASN A 21 13.96 7.37 -5.08
CA ASN A 21 13.73 6.30 -4.11
C ASN A 21 13.23 6.83 -2.75
N GLN A 22 13.78 7.95 -2.27
CA GLN A 22 13.28 8.60 -1.04
C GLN A 22 11.81 9.04 -1.18
N ARG A 23 11.46 9.65 -2.31
CA ARG A 23 10.08 10.06 -2.58
C ARG A 23 9.15 8.87 -2.72
N LEU A 24 9.59 7.80 -3.38
CA LEU A 24 8.81 6.58 -3.56
C LEU A 24 8.52 5.93 -2.20
N ASN A 25 9.52 5.81 -1.34
CA ASN A 25 9.33 5.28 0.01
C ASN A 25 8.34 6.11 0.82
N ASN A 26 8.45 7.43 0.80
CA ASN A 26 7.51 8.31 1.50
C ASN A 26 6.09 8.17 0.96
N TRP A 27 5.95 8.08 -0.37
CA TRP A 27 4.66 7.93 -1.02
C TRP A 27 4.02 6.57 -0.73
N LEU A 28 4.78 5.47 -0.82
CA LEU A 28 4.31 4.12 -0.49
C LEU A 28 3.89 4.00 0.98
N ASN A 29 4.64 4.62 1.89
CA ASN A 29 4.25 4.68 3.30
C ASN A 29 2.89 5.37 3.48
N TRP A 30 2.66 6.50 2.82
CA TRP A 30 1.35 7.15 2.86
C TRP A 30 0.25 6.30 2.18
N TYR A 31 0.52 5.76 0.98
CA TYR A 31 -0.44 4.99 0.20
C TYR A 31 -0.91 3.72 0.94
N ASN A 32 0.03 3.00 1.55
CA ASN A 32 -0.23 1.70 2.17
C ASN A 32 -0.78 1.81 3.61
N PHE A 33 -0.38 2.84 4.36
CA PHE A 33 -0.71 2.93 5.80
C PHE A 33 -1.66 4.08 6.16
N LYS A 34 -1.88 5.05 5.27
CA LYS A 34 -2.64 6.26 5.61
C LYS A 34 -3.78 6.57 4.64
N ARG A 35 -3.60 6.34 3.33
CA ARG A 35 -4.62 6.66 2.33
C ARG A 35 -5.78 5.66 2.39
N PRO A 36 -7.03 6.10 2.60
CA PRO A 36 -8.21 5.26 2.40
C PRO A 36 -8.48 5.07 0.90
N HIS A 37 -8.84 3.85 0.50
CA HIS A 37 -9.14 3.53 -0.90
C HIS A 37 -10.61 3.13 -1.04
N THR A 38 -11.32 3.75 -1.98
CA THR A 38 -12.74 3.47 -2.25
C THR A 38 -12.96 2.01 -2.64
N SER A 39 -12.07 1.44 -3.45
CA SER A 39 -12.08 0.02 -3.84
C SER A 39 -11.88 -0.94 -2.67
N LEU A 40 -11.32 -0.48 -1.55
CA LEU A 40 -11.12 -1.24 -0.32
C LEU A 40 -12.12 -0.84 0.77
N ASN A 41 -13.30 -0.34 0.38
CA ASN A 41 -14.33 0.15 1.29
C ASN A 41 -13.77 1.17 2.31
N TYR A 42 -12.98 2.12 1.80
CA TYR A 42 -12.30 3.18 2.55
C TYR A 42 -11.27 2.70 3.58
N GLN A 43 -10.81 1.45 3.49
CA GLN A 43 -9.66 0.97 4.26
C GLN A 43 -8.34 1.33 3.57
N THR A 44 -7.28 1.38 4.36
CA THR A 44 -5.90 1.37 3.84
C THR A 44 -5.53 -0.04 3.38
N PRO A 45 -4.60 -0.23 2.44
CA PRO A 45 -4.16 -1.55 1.99
C PRO A 45 -3.68 -2.46 3.13
N VAL A 46 -2.94 -1.91 4.10
CA VAL A 46 -2.47 -2.68 5.26
C VAL A 46 -3.61 -3.15 6.15
N ASN A 47 -4.56 -2.26 6.50
CA ASN A 47 -5.75 -2.66 7.26
C ASN A 47 -6.58 -3.73 6.55
N PHE A 48 -6.74 -3.61 5.23
CA PHE A 48 -7.42 -4.63 4.42
C PHE A 48 -6.72 -5.99 4.54
N LEU A 49 -5.38 -6.02 4.40
CA LEU A 49 -4.59 -7.24 4.53
C LEU A 49 -4.69 -7.85 5.94
N LEU A 50 -4.63 -7.04 6.99
CA LEU A 50 -4.76 -7.50 8.37
C LEU A 50 -6.14 -8.12 8.63
N ASN A 51 -7.20 -7.50 8.11
CA ASN A 51 -8.56 -8.03 8.20
C ASN A 51 -8.69 -9.36 7.45
N PHE A 52 -8.12 -9.44 6.24
CA PHE A 52 -8.09 -10.68 5.46
C PHE A 52 -7.41 -11.82 6.23
N ILE A 53 -6.22 -11.58 6.80
CA ILE A 53 -5.47 -12.58 7.58
C ILE A 53 -6.22 -12.98 8.86
N LYS A 54 -6.88 -12.02 9.53
CA LYS A 54 -7.67 -12.30 10.73
C LYS A 54 -8.82 -13.24 10.41
N ASN A 55 -9.53 -12.98 9.32
CA ASN A 55 -10.67 -13.79 8.91
C ASN A 55 -10.22 -15.19 8.45
N SER A 56 -9.13 -15.30 7.68
CA SER A 56 -8.61 -16.60 7.24
C SER A 56 -8.12 -17.50 8.39
N LYS A 57 -7.78 -16.92 9.55
CA LYS A 57 -7.40 -17.69 10.75
C LYS A 57 -8.60 -18.19 11.55
N GLN A 58 -9.79 -17.62 11.37
CA GLN A 58 -11.01 -18.12 12.02
C GLN A 58 -11.57 -19.37 11.34
N ASP A 59 -11.16 -19.64 10.09
CA ASP A 59 -11.63 -20.78 9.29
C ASP A 59 -10.91 -22.12 9.61
N PHE A 60 -9.92 -22.11 10.52
CA PHE A 60 -9.31 -23.33 11.07
C PHE A 60 -9.57 -23.40 12.59
N PRO A 61 -10.72 -23.97 13.02
CA PRO A 61 -10.86 -24.33 14.42
C PRO A 61 -9.80 -25.38 14.73
N ILE A 62 -8.88 -25.08 15.64
CA ILE A 62 -8.04 -26.11 16.26
C ILE A 62 -9.01 -27.02 17.01
N SER A 63 -9.35 -28.15 16.40
CA SER A 63 -9.98 -29.26 17.13
C SER A 63 -8.94 -29.75 18.14
N MET A 64 -9.20 -29.47 19.41
CA MET A 64 -8.47 -30.05 20.54
C MET A 64 -8.89 -31.50 20.76
#